data_AF-A0A423XPX2-F1
#
_entry.id   AF-A0A423XPX2-F1
#
_cell.length_a   1.000
_cell.length_b   1.000
_cell.length_c   1.000
_cell.angle_alpha   90.00
_cell.angle_beta   90.00
_cell.angle_gamma   90.00
#
_symmetry.space_group_name_H-M   'P 1'
#
loop_
_entity.id
_entity.type
_entity.pdbx_description
1 polymer ?
#
loop_
_entity_poly.entity_id
_entity_poly.type
_entity_poly.pdbx_seq_one_letter_code
_entity_poly.pdbx_strand_id
1 'polypeptide(L)'
;VKRLVKDKLNEFTDAYSRLFQSTENNSLIINAINQGNARELFLGLVEYFKQEKENAISVHVNCYDERLLPNAFDYFAESGSYEQLKNDLGLNSGAWRAEADMLIDLLRSRLTFSKFVLPQASDKLAYAHLAFFTNTAPVDCRQIRIEDAASGVLCHGLIAGEGAETQGDAYFTAFGLRNVDIEPYRTLRLARLLGGLWQPARQSNSQYHGQGISLAVSGNFKQLLDYSYESSLWTTIIDPKVTLDFFTNQKDVVLIHYSDQYTSCAGYDAVTVTK
;
A
#
# COMPACT_ATOMS: atom_id res chain seq x y z
N VAL A 1 -0.03 -1.50 8.38
CA VAL A 1 -1.20 -1.86 7.53
C VAL A 1 -2.49 -2.00 8.32
N LYS A 2 -2.56 -2.83 9.38
CA LYS A 2 -3.77 -2.97 10.22
C LYS A 2 -4.46 -1.65 10.60
N ARG A 3 -3.70 -0.68 11.13
CA ARG A 3 -4.23 0.63 11.54
C ARG A 3 -4.75 1.46 10.36
N LEU A 4 -4.00 1.49 9.26
CA LEU A 4 -4.39 2.17 8.01
C LEU A 4 -5.76 1.70 7.52
N VAL A 5 -6.00 0.39 7.49
CA VAL A 5 -7.26 -0.18 7.00
C VAL A 5 -8.43 0.34 7.84
N LYS A 6 -8.32 0.25 9.18
CA LYS A 6 -9.34 0.76 10.09
C LYS A 6 -9.60 2.26 9.89
N ASP A 7 -8.53 3.06 9.84
CA ASP A 7 -8.63 4.52 9.70
C ASP A 7 -9.32 4.88 8.36
N LYS A 8 -8.97 4.21 7.26
CA LYS A 8 -9.57 4.45 5.94
C LYS A 8 -11.02 4.02 5.84
N LEU A 9 -11.41 2.96 6.53
CA LEU A 9 -12.82 2.57 6.64
C LEU A 9 -13.64 3.69 7.30
N ASN A 10 -13.17 4.17 8.47
CA ASN A 10 -13.86 5.22 9.21
C ASN A 10 -13.93 6.53 8.41
N GLU A 11 -12.81 6.99 7.86
CA GLU A 11 -12.76 8.20 7.03
C GLU A 11 -13.74 8.14 5.85
N PHE A 12 -13.82 6.99 5.18
CA PHE A 12 -14.74 6.80 4.07
C PHE A 12 -16.19 6.77 4.52
N THR A 13 -16.52 6.00 5.55
CA THR A 13 -17.91 5.89 6.04
C THR A 13 -18.41 7.21 6.62
N ASP A 14 -17.52 8.02 7.20
CA ASP A 14 -17.85 9.37 7.68
C ASP A 14 -18.12 10.32 6.50
N ALA A 15 -17.23 10.33 5.50
CA ALA A 15 -17.35 11.18 4.32
C ALA A 15 -18.59 10.83 3.48
N TYR A 16 -18.94 9.55 3.37
CA TYR A 16 -20.04 9.04 2.57
C TYR A 16 -21.17 8.43 3.42
N SER A 17 -21.41 8.97 4.61
CA SER A 17 -22.42 8.46 5.56
C SER A 17 -23.81 8.22 4.94
N ARG A 18 -24.21 9.06 3.97
CA ARG A 18 -25.48 8.91 3.24
C ARG A 18 -25.60 7.59 2.46
N LEU A 19 -24.49 7.01 2.01
CA LEU A 19 -24.49 5.70 1.32
C LEU A 19 -24.88 4.56 2.26
N PHE A 20 -24.76 4.75 3.57
CA PHE A 20 -24.98 3.69 4.57
C PHE A 20 -26.20 3.95 5.47
N GLN A 21 -26.98 5.01 5.20
CA GLN A 21 -28.16 5.39 6.00
C GLN A 21 -29.44 4.62 5.66
N SER A 22 -29.54 4.00 4.47
CA SER A 22 -30.74 3.24 4.07
C SER A 22 -30.68 1.75 4.45
N THR A 23 -31.84 1.20 4.82
CA THR A 23 -32.01 -0.11 5.45
C THR A 23 -31.90 -1.31 4.48
N GLU A 24 -31.82 -1.08 3.18
CA GLU A 24 -31.63 -2.15 2.20
C GLU A 24 -30.15 -2.33 1.85
N ASN A 25 -29.52 -3.36 2.42
CA ASN A 25 -28.32 -4.03 1.89
C ASN A 25 -27.10 -3.15 1.50
N ASN A 26 -26.82 -2.08 2.24
CA ASN A 26 -25.64 -1.26 2.01
C ASN A 26 -24.39 -1.85 2.68
N SER A 27 -23.85 -2.91 2.08
CA SER A 27 -22.54 -3.42 2.47
C SER A 27 -21.43 -2.51 1.90
N LEU A 28 -20.44 -2.19 2.74
CA LEU A 28 -19.19 -1.60 2.30
C LEU A 28 -18.40 -2.64 1.51
N ILE A 29 -18.40 -2.50 0.19
CA ILE A 29 -17.60 -3.32 -0.73
C ILE A 29 -16.15 -2.83 -0.78
N ILE A 30 -15.21 -3.75 -0.57
CA ILE A 30 -13.77 -3.52 -0.55
C ILE A 30 -13.07 -4.45 -1.55
N ASN A 31 -12.20 -3.92 -2.40
CA ASN A 31 -11.28 -4.72 -3.22
C ASN A 31 -9.91 -4.85 -2.52
N ALA A 32 -9.49 -6.06 -2.20
CA ALA A 32 -8.17 -6.39 -1.70
C ALA A 32 -7.32 -6.95 -2.85
N ILE A 33 -6.44 -6.12 -3.43
CA ILE A 33 -5.67 -6.45 -4.63
C ILE A 33 -4.22 -6.74 -4.24
N ASN A 34 -3.72 -7.92 -4.61
CA ASN A 34 -2.36 -8.38 -4.31
C ASN A 34 -2.02 -8.40 -2.81
N GLN A 35 -2.98 -8.80 -1.97
CA GLN A 35 -2.80 -8.82 -0.52
C GLN A 35 -2.24 -10.16 -0.01
N GLY A 36 -2.09 -11.17 -0.86
CA GLY A 36 -1.52 -12.47 -0.49
C GLY A 36 -2.29 -13.11 0.67
N ASN A 37 -1.67 -13.22 1.86
CA ASN A 37 -2.36 -13.78 3.03
C ASN A 37 -3.45 -12.86 3.60
N ALA A 38 -3.50 -11.59 3.19
CA ALA A 38 -4.44 -10.55 3.62
C ALA A 38 -4.62 -10.41 5.14
N ARG A 39 -3.64 -10.87 5.95
CA ARG A 39 -3.76 -10.95 7.41
C ARG A 39 -3.94 -9.57 8.04
N GLU A 40 -3.12 -8.61 7.62
CA GLU A 40 -3.16 -7.26 8.16
C GLU A 40 -4.46 -6.53 7.77
N LEU A 41 -4.97 -6.79 6.57
CA LEU A 41 -6.24 -6.25 6.11
C LEU A 41 -7.39 -6.82 6.94
N PHE A 42 -7.45 -8.14 7.11
CA PHE A 42 -8.43 -8.80 7.95
C PHE A 42 -8.38 -8.30 9.40
N LEU A 43 -7.20 -8.20 10.01
CA LEU A 43 -7.06 -7.66 11.36
C LEU A 43 -7.46 -6.18 11.47
N GLY A 44 -7.30 -5.41 10.40
CA GLY A 44 -7.80 -4.03 10.31
C GLY A 44 -9.33 -3.97 10.37
N LEU A 45 -10.00 -4.86 9.62
CA LEU A 45 -11.46 -5.01 9.69
C LEU A 45 -11.90 -5.44 11.09
N VAL A 46 -11.20 -6.38 11.72
CA VAL A 46 -11.52 -6.81 13.10
C VAL A 46 -11.47 -5.64 14.08
N GLU A 47 -10.51 -4.72 13.95
CA GLU A 47 -10.50 -3.51 14.80
C GLU A 47 -11.63 -2.53 14.48
N TYR A 48 -12.04 -2.42 13.22
CA TYR A 48 -13.22 -1.65 12.84
C TYR A 48 -14.48 -2.21 13.52
N PHE A 49 -14.70 -3.53 13.46
CA PHE A 49 -15.82 -4.19 14.14
C PHE A 49 -15.75 -4.08 15.67
N LYS A 50 -14.55 -4.12 16.26
CA LYS A 50 -14.37 -3.84 17.70
C LYS A 50 -14.81 -2.41 18.04
N GLN A 51 -14.45 -1.42 17.23
CA GLN A 51 -14.77 -0.03 17.48
C GLN A 51 -16.29 0.23 17.36
N GLU A 52 -16.91 -0.24 16.26
CA GLU A 52 -18.29 0.09 15.92
C GLU A 52 -19.33 -0.85 16.54
N LYS A 53 -18.93 -2.07 16.94
CA LYS A 53 -19.80 -3.09 17.53
C LYS A 53 -21.07 -3.31 16.69
N GLU A 54 -22.25 -3.25 17.29
CA GLU A 54 -23.54 -3.46 16.63
C GLU A 54 -23.86 -2.41 15.55
N ASN A 55 -23.19 -1.25 15.57
CA ASN A 55 -23.33 -0.21 14.55
C ASN A 55 -22.45 -0.46 13.32
N ALA A 56 -21.57 -1.47 13.35
CA ALA A 56 -20.65 -1.77 12.26
C ALA A 56 -21.40 -2.06 10.96
N ILE A 57 -21.04 -1.35 9.90
CA ILE A 57 -21.61 -1.58 8.56
C ILE A 57 -21.18 -2.97 8.07
N SER A 58 -22.06 -3.68 7.37
CA SER A 58 -21.69 -4.95 6.74
C SER A 58 -20.57 -4.74 5.73
N VAL A 59 -19.58 -5.62 5.68
CA VAL A 59 -18.42 -5.50 4.80
C VAL A 59 -18.37 -6.70 3.85
N HIS A 60 -18.18 -6.42 2.57
CA HIS A 60 -17.87 -7.45 1.57
C HIS A 60 -16.48 -7.22 1.00
N VAL A 61 -15.62 -8.25 1.01
CA VAL A 61 -14.25 -8.15 0.51
C VAL A 61 -14.05 -9.01 -0.73
N ASN A 62 -13.72 -8.39 -1.86
CA ASN A 62 -13.26 -9.08 -3.05
C ASN A 62 -11.73 -9.21 -2.99
N CYS A 63 -11.21 -10.42 -2.81
CA CYS A 63 -9.78 -10.70 -2.81
C CYS A 63 -9.30 -11.07 -4.21
N TYR A 64 -8.40 -10.27 -4.77
CA TYR A 64 -7.80 -10.46 -6.08
C TYR A 64 -6.30 -10.76 -5.94
N ASP A 65 -5.88 -11.94 -6.41
CA ASP A 65 -4.47 -12.35 -6.44
C ASP A 65 -4.17 -13.12 -7.73
N GLU A 66 -2.89 -13.27 -8.09
CA GLU A 66 -2.46 -14.06 -9.26
C GLU A 66 -2.92 -15.51 -9.21
N ARG A 67 -3.05 -16.07 -7.99
CA ARG A 67 -3.48 -17.44 -7.74
C ARG A 67 -4.41 -17.47 -6.54
N LEU A 68 -5.41 -18.34 -6.59
CA LEU A 68 -6.35 -18.56 -5.49
C LEU A 68 -5.70 -19.43 -4.41
N LEU A 69 -4.99 -18.79 -3.49
CA LEU A 69 -4.41 -19.43 -2.31
C LEU A 69 -5.30 -19.18 -1.07
N PRO A 70 -5.21 -20.03 -0.03
CA PRO A 70 -5.84 -19.75 1.26
C PRO A 70 -5.26 -18.47 1.88
N ASN A 71 -6.14 -17.61 2.37
CA ASN A 71 -5.78 -16.38 3.07
C ASN A 71 -6.49 -16.28 4.45
N ALA A 72 -6.26 -15.20 5.18
CA ALA A 72 -6.82 -15.00 6.52
C ALA A 72 -8.36 -15.11 6.59
N PHE A 73 -9.06 -14.74 5.52
CA PHE A 73 -10.52 -14.85 5.44
C PHE A 73 -10.98 -16.31 5.33
N ASP A 74 -10.27 -17.13 4.53
CA ASP A 74 -10.52 -18.56 4.44
C ASP A 74 -10.34 -19.23 5.80
N TYR A 75 -9.21 -18.97 6.47
CA TYR A 75 -8.94 -19.53 7.79
C TYR A 75 -10.00 -19.12 8.83
N PHE A 76 -10.50 -17.89 8.77
CA PHE A 76 -11.58 -17.44 9.64
C PHE A 76 -12.90 -18.15 9.35
N ALA A 77 -13.27 -18.29 8.06
CA ALA A 77 -14.53 -18.90 7.65
C ALA A 77 -14.57 -20.42 7.89
N GLU A 78 -13.44 -21.10 7.72
CA GLU A 78 -13.31 -22.54 7.94
C GLU A 78 -13.13 -22.92 9.42
N SER A 79 -12.74 -21.96 10.27
CA SER A 79 -12.54 -22.24 11.69
C SER A 79 -13.87 -22.42 12.43
N GLY A 80 -14.12 -23.65 12.88
CA GLY A 80 -15.26 -24.01 13.72
C GLY A 80 -15.05 -23.77 15.21
N SER A 81 -13.82 -23.52 15.66
CA SER A 81 -13.48 -23.41 17.09
C SER A 81 -13.38 -21.95 17.53
N TYR A 82 -14.31 -21.52 18.40
CA TYR A 82 -14.27 -20.19 19.00
C TYR A 82 -12.98 -19.97 19.79
N GLU A 83 -12.47 -20.98 20.49
CA GLU A 83 -11.24 -20.86 21.28
C GLU A 83 -10.00 -20.64 20.40
N GLN A 84 -9.94 -21.26 19.22
CA GLN A 84 -8.88 -20.98 18.25
C GLN A 84 -9.00 -19.56 17.70
N LEU A 85 -10.21 -19.16 17.28
CA LEU A 85 -10.46 -17.80 16.79
C LEU A 85 -10.11 -16.72 17.82
N LYS A 86 -10.43 -16.94 19.10
CA LYS A 86 -10.05 -16.02 20.17
C LYS A 86 -8.54 -15.88 20.34
N ASN A 87 -7.79 -16.97 20.16
CA ASN A 87 -6.33 -16.92 20.18
C ASN A 87 -5.78 -16.16 18.97
N ASP A 88 -6.25 -16.52 17.77
CA ASP A 88 -5.76 -15.95 16.50
C ASP A 88 -6.04 -14.45 16.37
N LEU A 89 -7.18 -14.01 16.90
CA LEU A 89 -7.62 -12.61 16.91
C LEU A 89 -7.11 -11.82 18.14
N GLY A 90 -6.41 -12.48 19.07
CA GLY A 90 -5.91 -11.85 20.30
C GLY A 90 -7.00 -11.39 21.26
N LEU A 91 -8.14 -12.09 21.30
CA LEU A 91 -9.32 -11.76 22.12
C LEU A 91 -9.25 -12.37 23.53
N ASN A 92 -8.29 -13.25 23.81
CA ASN A 92 -8.16 -13.94 25.10
C ASN A 92 -7.63 -13.08 26.26
N SER A 93 -7.25 -11.83 25.98
CA SER A 93 -6.71 -10.89 26.96
C SER A 93 -7.32 -9.49 26.80
N GLY A 94 -7.47 -8.78 27.92
CA GLY A 94 -7.95 -7.39 27.94
C GLY A 94 -9.48 -7.26 27.95
N ALA A 95 -9.95 -6.07 27.57
CA ALA A 95 -11.37 -5.67 27.67
C ALA A 95 -12.32 -6.54 26.82
N TRP A 96 -11.81 -7.19 25.78
CA TRP A 96 -12.62 -7.98 24.84
C TRP A 96 -12.84 -9.43 25.24
N ARG A 97 -12.20 -9.92 26.31
CA ARG A 97 -12.33 -11.32 26.74
C ARG A 97 -13.79 -11.71 27.02
N ALA A 98 -14.59 -10.80 27.55
CA ALA A 98 -16.01 -11.03 27.85
C ALA A 98 -16.92 -10.92 26.63
N GLU A 99 -16.53 -10.14 25.61
CA GLU A 99 -17.34 -9.86 24.41
C GLU A 99 -16.84 -10.63 23.17
N ALA A 100 -15.88 -11.54 23.34
CA ALA A 100 -15.19 -12.19 22.23
C ALA A 100 -16.12 -13.03 21.35
N ASP A 101 -17.05 -13.78 21.96
CA ASP A 101 -18.02 -14.61 21.21
C ASP A 101 -18.97 -13.72 20.39
N MET A 102 -19.45 -12.63 20.98
CA MET A 102 -20.32 -11.65 20.30
C MET A 102 -19.60 -11.01 19.10
N LEU A 103 -18.32 -10.65 19.24
CA LEU A 103 -17.53 -10.10 18.14
C LEU A 103 -17.36 -11.12 17.00
N ILE A 104 -17.13 -12.40 17.33
CA ILE A 104 -17.00 -13.48 16.33
C ILE A 104 -18.33 -13.67 15.58
N ASP A 105 -19.46 -13.65 16.29
CA ASP A 105 -20.80 -13.75 15.70
C ASP A 105 -21.12 -12.55 14.80
N LEU A 106 -20.74 -11.35 15.24
CA LEU A 106 -20.87 -10.12 14.47
C LEU A 106 -20.05 -10.21 13.17
N LEU A 107 -18.79 -10.64 13.25
CA LEU A 107 -17.94 -10.85 12.08
C LEU A 107 -18.56 -11.89 11.14
N ARG A 108 -19.02 -13.04 11.63
CA ARG A 108 -19.65 -14.07 10.79
C ARG A 108 -20.94 -13.62 10.12
N SER A 109 -21.70 -12.74 10.77
CA SER A 109 -22.97 -12.23 10.22
C SER A 109 -22.79 -11.08 9.23
N ARG A 110 -21.74 -10.25 9.40
CA ARG A 110 -21.58 -8.99 8.65
C ARG A 110 -20.34 -8.91 7.77
N LEU A 111 -19.37 -9.82 7.91
CA LEU A 111 -18.19 -9.88 7.05
C LEU A 111 -18.31 -11.04 6.06
N THR A 112 -18.33 -10.72 4.78
CA THR A 112 -18.33 -11.69 3.69
C THR A 112 -17.15 -11.44 2.76
N PHE A 113 -16.72 -12.47 2.02
CA PHE A 113 -15.65 -12.31 1.05
C PHE A 113 -15.86 -13.20 -0.18
N SER A 114 -15.19 -12.85 -1.27
CA SER A 114 -15.14 -13.61 -2.51
C SER A 114 -13.73 -13.54 -3.08
N LYS A 115 -13.26 -14.62 -3.72
CA LYS A 115 -11.90 -14.69 -4.25
C LYS A 115 -11.94 -14.76 -5.78
N PHE A 116 -11.07 -13.99 -6.40
CA PHE A 116 -10.96 -13.85 -7.84
C PHE A 116 -9.50 -13.93 -8.24
N VAL A 117 -9.25 -14.48 -9.42
CA VAL A 117 -7.95 -14.35 -10.08
C VAL A 117 -7.87 -12.95 -10.67
N LEU A 118 -6.68 -12.34 -10.64
CA LEU A 118 -6.47 -11.04 -11.28
C LEU A 118 -6.92 -11.07 -12.74
N PRO A 119 -7.63 -10.03 -13.20
CA PRO A 119 -8.09 -9.96 -14.57
C PRO A 119 -6.90 -9.96 -15.55
N GLN A 120 -6.99 -10.79 -16.59
CA GLN A 120 -6.13 -10.62 -17.77
C GLN A 120 -6.69 -9.48 -18.63
N ALA A 121 -5.90 -9.00 -19.61
CA ALA A 121 -6.01 -7.72 -20.32
C ALA A 121 -7.38 -7.28 -20.91
N SER A 122 -8.47 -8.03 -20.74
CA SER A 122 -9.84 -7.72 -21.15
C SER A 122 -10.87 -7.64 -20.00
N ASP A 123 -10.54 -8.10 -18.79
CA ASP A 123 -11.51 -8.16 -17.67
C ASP A 123 -11.38 -6.95 -16.75
N LYS A 124 -12.52 -6.52 -16.17
CA LYS A 124 -12.58 -5.43 -15.20
C LYS A 124 -12.68 -5.99 -13.78
N LEU A 125 -12.08 -5.27 -12.82
CA LEU A 125 -12.34 -5.51 -11.41
C LEU A 125 -13.81 -5.15 -11.08
N ALA A 126 -14.39 -5.85 -10.11
CA ALA A 126 -15.74 -5.56 -9.65
C ALA A 126 -15.76 -4.20 -8.94
N TYR A 127 -16.91 -3.53 -8.98
CA TYR A 127 -17.10 -2.26 -8.28
C TYR A 127 -16.81 -2.41 -6.77
N ALA A 128 -16.11 -1.43 -6.21
CA ALA A 128 -15.91 -1.30 -4.77
C ALA A 128 -15.98 0.17 -4.32
N HIS A 129 -16.21 0.37 -3.03
CA HIS A 129 -16.09 1.69 -2.43
C HIS A 129 -14.62 2.01 -2.13
N LEU A 130 -13.90 1.02 -1.59
CA LEU A 130 -12.49 1.11 -1.24
C LEU A 130 -11.69 0.02 -1.94
N ALA A 131 -10.51 0.35 -2.45
CA ALA A 131 -9.50 -0.62 -2.86
C ALA A 131 -8.25 -0.49 -2.00
N PHE A 132 -7.71 -1.62 -1.54
CA PHE A 132 -6.39 -1.73 -0.95
C PHE A 132 -5.48 -2.46 -1.92
N PHE A 133 -4.56 -1.72 -2.52
CA PHE A 133 -3.66 -2.20 -3.56
C PHE A 133 -2.24 -2.32 -3.02
N THR A 134 -1.59 -3.47 -3.20
CA THR A 134 -0.16 -3.63 -2.89
C THR A 134 0.62 -3.86 -4.18
N ASN A 135 1.73 -3.12 -4.33
CA ASN A 135 2.62 -3.31 -5.47
C ASN A 135 3.55 -4.52 -5.25
N THR A 136 3.27 -5.62 -5.94
CA THR A 136 4.09 -6.85 -5.92
C THR A 136 5.17 -6.85 -6.99
N ALA A 137 5.27 -5.82 -7.84
CA ALA A 137 6.32 -5.75 -8.85
C ALA A 137 7.70 -5.81 -8.19
N PRO A 138 8.63 -6.62 -8.72
CA PRO A 138 9.99 -6.68 -8.21
C PRO A 138 10.66 -5.31 -8.37
N VAL A 139 11.41 -4.92 -7.35
CA VAL A 139 12.24 -3.71 -7.40
C VAL A 139 13.63 -4.14 -7.83
N ASP A 140 14.01 -3.75 -9.05
CA ASP A 140 15.33 -4.03 -9.61
C ASP A 140 16.34 -2.99 -9.11
N CYS A 141 17.46 -3.45 -8.54
CA CYS A 141 18.60 -2.58 -8.27
C CYS A 141 19.44 -2.40 -9.53
N ARG A 142 19.47 -1.20 -10.09
CA ARG A 142 20.24 -0.85 -11.29
C ARG A 142 21.41 0.05 -10.93
N GLN A 143 22.50 -0.09 -11.67
CA GLN A 143 23.67 0.77 -11.53
C GLN A 143 23.42 2.09 -12.26
N ILE A 144 23.76 3.21 -11.64
CA ILE A 144 23.57 4.54 -12.22
C ILE A 144 24.75 5.46 -11.96
N ARG A 145 24.94 6.44 -12.85
CA ARG A 145 25.79 7.59 -12.56
C ARG A 145 24.98 8.61 -11.76
N ILE A 146 25.41 8.88 -10.53
CA ILE A 146 24.72 9.81 -9.61
C ILE A 146 24.57 11.20 -10.25
N GLU A 147 25.56 11.64 -11.01
CA GLU A 147 25.58 12.95 -11.67
C GLU A 147 24.58 13.05 -12.84
N ASP A 148 24.13 11.92 -13.39
CA ASP A 148 23.12 11.89 -14.46
C ASP A 148 21.70 11.67 -13.91
N ALA A 149 21.57 11.10 -12.72
CA ALA A 149 20.27 10.79 -12.13
C ALA A 149 19.57 12.06 -11.62
N ALA A 150 18.24 12.10 -11.74
CA ALA A 150 17.41 13.16 -11.19
C ALA A 150 17.78 13.45 -9.73
N SER A 151 17.82 14.73 -9.35
CA SER A 151 18.16 15.12 -7.98
C SER A 151 16.93 15.47 -7.17
N GLY A 152 16.82 14.88 -5.98
CA GLY A 152 15.92 15.34 -4.91
C GLY A 152 16.59 16.26 -3.90
N VAL A 153 17.83 16.70 -4.17
CA VAL A 153 18.60 17.55 -3.26
C VAL A 153 18.21 19.01 -3.43
N LEU A 154 17.85 19.66 -2.33
CA LEU A 154 17.45 21.06 -2.28
C LEU A 154 18.34 21.86 -1.33
N CYS A 155 18.32 23.19 -1.47
CA CYS A 155 19.05 24.13 -0.62
C CYS A 155 20.55 23.76 -0.45
N HIS A 156 21.21 23.43 -1.57
CA HIS A 156 22.63 23.04 -1.60
C HIS A 156 23.01 21.88 -0.65
N GLY A 157 22.08 20.94 -0.43
CA GLY A 157 22.30 19.77 0.43
C GLY A 157 21.83 19.92 1.86
N LEU A 158 21.18 21.04 2.22
CA LEU A 158 20.52 21.17 3.53
C LEU A 158 19.25 20.33 3.61
N ILE A 159 18.58 20.11 2.48
CA ILE A 159 17.39 19.27 2.38
C ILE A 159 17.74 18.13 1.42
N ALA A 160 17.70 16.90 1.93
CA ALA A 160 17.98 15.70 1.15
C ALA A 160 16.67 15.01 0.79
N GLY A 161 16.60 14.56 -0.46
CA GLY A 161 15.50 13.76 -0.98
C GLY A 161 16.01 12.84 -2.09
N GLU A 162 15.21 11.84 -2.42
CA GLU A 162 15.45 11.02 -3.61
C GLU A 162 14.96 11.76 -4.86
N GLY A 163 15.69 11.59 -5.95
CA GLY A 163 15.20 11.98 -7.26
C GLY A 163 14.43 10.83 -7.87
N ALA A 164 13.37 11.16 -8.60
CA ALA A 164 12.57 10.19 -9.29
C ALA A 164 12.35 10.60 -10.75
N GLU A 165 12.34 9.62 -11.65
CA GLU A 165 12.06 9.84 -13.06
C GLU A 165 11.48 8.59 -13.72
N THR A 166 10.67 8.80 -14.75
CA THR A 166 10.17 7.71 -15.59
C THR A 166 11.02 7.64 -16.85
N GLN A 167 11.60 6.46 -17.12
CA GLN A 167 12.32 6.19 -18.37
C GLN A 167 11.68 4.98 -19.07
N GLY A 168 11.08 5.22 -20.24
CA GLY A 168 10.21 4.21 -20.88
C GLY A 168 9.05 3.83 -19.96
N ASP A 169 8.84 2.53 -19.75
CA ASP A 169 7.78 2.04 -18.88
C ASP A 169 8.17 1.92 -17.40
N ALA A 170 9.46 2.04 -17.08
CA ALA A 170 9.97 1.86 -15.72
C ALA A 170 10.07 3.19 -14.95
N TYR A 171 9.77 3.10 -13.66
CA TYR A 171 9.93 4.19 -12.70
C TYR A 171 11.22 4.01 -11.93
N PHE A 172 12.07 5.03 -11.90
CA PHE A 172 13.38 4.99 -11.24
C PHE A 172 13.38 5.95 -10.07
N THR A 173 13.84 5.48 -8.91
CA THR A 173 14.22 6.32 -7.77
C THR A 173 15.69 6.15 -7.44
N ALA A 174 16.36 7.23 -7.08
CA ALA A 174 17.79 7.24 -6.83
C ALA A 174 18.24 8.45 -6.02
N PHE A 175 19.42 8.34 -5.40
CA PHE A 175 20.19 9.52 -5.05
C PHE A 175 20.90 10.04 -6.31
N GLY A 176 20.43 11.18 -6.83
CA GLY A 176 21.01 11.85 -7.99
C GLY A 176 21.41 13.30 -7.70
N LEU A 177 22.31 13.82 -8.52
CA LEU A 177 22.89 15.15 -8.44
C LEU A 177 22.87 15.87 -9.81
N ARG A 178 22.04 15.41 -10.74
CA ARG A 178 21.88 16.08 -12.04
C ARG A 178 21.52 17.54 -11.83
N ASN A 179 22.26 18.43 -12.50
CA ASN A 179 22.11 19.89 -12.43
C ASN A 179 22.32 20.50 -11.02
N VAL A 180 22.98 19.79 -10.10
CA VAL A 180 23.36 20.34 -8.78
C VAL A 180 24.81 20.80 -8.82
N ASP A 181 25.10 22.01 -8.34
CA ASP A 181 26.48 22.47 -8.16
C ASP A 181 27.10 21.84 -6.90
N ILE A 182 28.02 20.90 -7.09
CA ILE A 182 28.57 20.04 -6.04
C ILE A 182 29.83 20.66 -5.42
N GLU A 183 30.71 21.24 -6.23
CA GLU A 183 32.09 21.57 -5.85
C GLU A 183 32.20 22.61 -4.72
N PRO A 184 31.35 23.66 -4.64
CA PRO A 184 31.40 24.62 -3.54
C PRO A 184 31.08 23.98 -2.18
N TYR A 185 30.29 22.90 -2.15
CA TYR A 185 29.70 22.37 -0.91
C TYR A 185 30.37 21.05 -0.49
N ARG A 186 31.02 21.04 0.68
CA ARG A 186 31.70 19.84 1.22
C ARG A 186 30.74 18.68 1.49
N THR A 187 29.53 19.00 1.97
CA THR A 187 28.48 18.03 2.25
C THR A 187 28.03 17.28 0.99
N LEU A 188 27.84 18.00 -0.13
CA LEU A 188 27.47 17.39 -1.40
C LEU A 188 28.58 16.52 -1.98
N ARG A 189 29.84 16.96 -1.87
CA ARG A 189 31.00 16.12 -2.25
C ARG A 189 31.07 14.82 -1.45
N LEU A 190 30.84 14.89 -0.14
CA LEU A 190 30.78 13.71 0.71
C LEU A 190 29.59 12.81 0.34
N ALA A 191 28.41 13.39 0.11
CA ALA A 191 27.22 12.66 -0.28
C ALA A 191 27.41 11.93 -1.63
N ARG A 192 28.06 12.56 -2.62
CA ARG A 192 28.45 11.92 -3.89
C ARG A 192 29.32 10.69 -3.65
N LEU A 193 30.37 10.80 -2.83
CA LEU A 193 31.27 9.69 -2.53
C LEU A 193 30.56 8.56 -1.80
N LEU A 194 29.76 8.90 -0.78
CA LEU A 194 28.95 7.91 -0.04
C LEU A 194 27.96 7.20 -0.97
N GLY A 195 27.28 7.94 -1.84
CA GLY A 195 26.39 7.42 -2.86
C GLY A 195 27.07 6.34 -3.73
N GLY A 196 28.32 6.59 -4.13
CA GLY A 196 29.11 5.63 -4.93
C GLY A 196 29.52 4.35 -4.19
N LEU A 197 29.39 4.31 -2.86
CA LEU A 197 29.71 3.13 -2.04
C LEU A 197 28.52 2.19 -1.84
N TRP A 198 27.29 2.60 -2.18
CA TRP A 198 26.10 1.79 -1.95
C TRP A 198 26.11 0.48 -2.75
N GLN A 199 26.54 0.53 -4.01
CA GLN A 199 26.64 -0.65 -4.86
C GLN A 199 27.58 -1.72 -4.27
N PRO A 200 28.88 -1.43 -4.03
CA PRO A 200 29.79 -2.40 -3.41
C PRO A 200 29.35 -2.87 -2.02
N ALA A 201 28.61 -2.04 -1.28
CA ALA A 201 28.08 -2.43 0.03
C ALA A 201 26.91 -3.43 -0.04
N ARG A 202 26.10 -3.42 -1.11
CA ARG A 202 24.90 -4.26 -1.23
C ARG A 202 25.05 -5.47 -2.16
N GLN A 203 25.99 -5.43 -3.10
CA GLN A 203 26.17 -6.50 -4.08
C GLN A 203 27.52 -7.19 -3.87
N SER A 204 27.48 -8.47 -3.49
CA SER A 204 28.69 -9.29 -3.37
C SER A 204 29.48 -9.30 -4.68
N ASN A 205 30.81 -9.21 -4.57
CA ASN A 205 31.76 -9.21 -5.71
C ASN A 205 31.61 -8.02 -6.69
N SER A 206 30.93 -6.94 -6.32
CA SER A 206 30.89 -5.73 -7.14
C SER A 206 32.10 -4.82 -6.84
N GLN A 207 32.71 -4.30 -7.89
CA GLN A 207 33.85 -3.38 -7.78
C GLN A 207 33.36 -1.93 -7.63
N TYR A 208 34.14 -1.12 -6.93
CA TYR A 208 33.87 0.32 -6.83
C TYR A 208 34.23 1.01 -8.14
N HIS A 209 33.21 1.52 -8.83
CA HIS A 209 33.36 2.34 -10.04
C HIS A 209 32.86 3.78 -9.86
N GLY A 210 32.61 4.22 -8.63
CA GLY A 210 32.01 5.53 -8.36
C GLY A 210 30.57 5.68 -8.85
N GLN A 211 29.85 4.55 -8.99
CA GLN A 211 28.45 4.52 -9.44
C GLN A 211 27.52 4.27 -8.26
N GLY A 212 26.33 4.87 -8.33
CA GLY A 212 25.27 4.69 -7.34
C GLY A 212 24.36 3.50 -7.66
N ILE A 213 23.37 3.30 -6.79
CA ILE A 213 22.26 2.39 -7.02
C ILE A 213 21.00 3.22 -7.31
N SER A 214 20.22 2.78 -8.28
CA SER A 214 18.84 3.17 -8.48
C SER A 214 17.92 1.97 -8.26
N LEU A 215 16.73 2.25 -7.74
CA LEU A 215 15.63 1.29 -7.68
C LEU A 215 14.73 1.51 -8.89
N ALA A 216 14.49 0.44 -9.64
CA ALA A 216 13.62 0.46 -10.80
C ALA A 216 12.38 -0.41 -10.53
N VAL A 217 11.20 0.17 -10.72
CA VAL A 217 9.92 -0.51 -10.64
C VAL A 217 9.34 -0.62 -12.05
N SER A 218 8.98 -1.83 -12.48
CA SER A 218 8.43 -2.05 -13.82
C SER A 218 7.07 -1.39 -13.99
N GLY A 219 6.70 -1.02 -15.22
CA GLY A 219 5.40 -0.40 -15.51
C GLY A 219 4.20 -1.35 -15.41
N ASN A 220 4.43 -2.66 -15.27
CA ASN A 220 3.35 -3.66 -15.36
C ASN A 220 2.28 -3.47 -14.28
N PHE A 221 2.64 -2.93 -13.11
CA PHE A 221 1.65 -2.64 -12.06
C PHE A 221 0.74 -1.45 -12.41
N LYS A 222 1.15 -0.56 -13.32
CA LYS A 222 0.35 0.63 -13.72
C LYS A 222 -1.00 0.21 -14.30
N GLN A 223 -1.00 -0.80 -15.18
CA GLN A 223 -2.24 -1.29 -15.79
C GLN A 223 -3.22 -1.84 -14.75
N LEU A 224 -2.74 -2.63 -13.78
CA LEU A 224 -3.59 -3.15 -12.72
C LEU A 224 -4.06 -2.03 -11.78
N LEU A 225 -3.21 -1.04 -11.54
CA LEU A 225 -3.54 0.13 -10.75
C LEU A 225 -4.63 0.98 -11.43
N ASP A 226 -4.56 1.15 -12.75
CA ASP A 226 -5.61 1.81 -13.54
C ASP A 226 -6.94 1.06 -13.42
N TYR A 227 -6.93 -0.28 -13.47
CA TYR A 227 -8.13 -1.07 -13.21
C TYR A 227 -8.69 -0.86 -11.80
N SER A 228 -7.82 -0.65 -10.81
CA SER A 228 -8.25 -0.31 -9.45
C SER A 228 -8.92 1.05 -9.40
N TYR A 229 -8.36 2.06 -10.08
CA TYR A 229 -8.93 3.41 -10.16
C TYR A 229 -10.31 3.43 -10.82
N GLU A 230 -10.49 2.67 -11.91
CA GLU A 230 -11.77 2.62 -12.64
C GLU A 230 -12.86 1.84 -11.91
N SER A 231 -12.50 0.96 -10.98
CA SER A 231 -13.45 0.08 -10.27
C SER A 231 -13.78 0.54 -8.86
N SER A 232 -13.06 1.51 -8.31
CA SER A 232 -13.15 1.87 -6.90
C SER A 232 -13.22 3.38 -6.69
N LEU A 233 -14.06 3.84 -5.76
CA LEU A 233 -14.14 5.28 -5.44
C LEU A 233 -12.82 5.77 -4.85
N TRP A 234 -12.31 5.11 -3.81
CA TRP A 234 -10.97 5.39 -3.30
C TRP A 234 -10.05 4.19 -3.51
N THR A 235 -8.86 4.43 -4.05
CA THR A 235 -7.79 3.44 -4.10
C THR A 235 -6.69 3.85 -3.13
N THR A 236 -6.46 3.03 -2.12
CA THR A 236 -5.34 3.16 -1.17
C THR A 236 -4.24 2.18 -1.54
N ILE A 237 -3.11 2.73 -1.94
CA ILE A 237 -1.92 2.01 -2.36
C ILE A 237 -1.03 1.86 -1.12
N ILE A 238 -0.79 0.62 -0.71
CA ILE A 238 0.02 0.26 0.45
C ILE A 238 1.45 0.03 -0.03
N ASP A 239 2.42 0.67 0.63
CA ASP A 239 3.84 0.62 0.25
C ASP A 239 4.01 0.83 -1.27
N PRO A 240 3.68 2.03 -1.79
CA PRO A 240 3.62 2.30 -3.23
C PRO A 240 4.94 2.03 -3.97
N LYS A 241 6.08 2.04 -3.27
CA LYS A 241 7.44 1.93 -3.83
C LYS A 241 7.75 2.98 -4.91
N VAL A 242 6.96 4.05 -4.97
CA VAL A 242 7.09 5.20 -5.86
C VAL A 242 6.83 6.48 -5.06
N THR A 243 7.32 7.62 -5.54
CA THR A 243 7.13 8.93 -4.89
C THR A 243 5.80 9.58 -5.31
N LEU A 244 5.41 10.68 -4.66
CA LEU A 244 4.19 11.42 -5.01
C LEU A 244 4.18 11.92 -6.47
N ASP A 245 5.36 12.20 -7.04
CA ASP A 245 5.50 12.63 -8.44
C ASP A 245 4.97 11.59 -9.43
N PHE A 246 4.93 10.31 -9.06
CA PHE A 246 4.30 9.29 -9.88
C PHE A 246 2.80 9.56 -10.08
N PHE A 247 2.10 9.99 -9.03
CA PHE A 247 0.65 10.20 -9.05
C PHE A 247 0.26 11.56 -9.62
N THR A 248 1.03 12.62 -9.34
CA THR A 248 0.75 13.97 -9.84
C THR A 248 0.93 14.10 -11.35
N ASN A 249 1.76 13.24 -11.95
CA ASN A 249 1.98 13.20 -13.39
C ASN A 249 0.92 12.37 -14.16
N GLN A 250 0.00 11.69 -13.46
CA GLN A 250 -1.10 10.95 -14.07
C GLN A 250 -2.29 11.87 -14.34
N LYS A 251 -2.92 11.72 -15.51
CA LYS A 251 -4.15 12.45 -15.85
C LYS A 251 -5.33 11.87 -15.08
N ASP A 252 -6.19 12.74 -14.59
CA ASP A 252 -7.46 12.39 -13.93
C ASP A 252 -7.30 11.59 -12.63
N VAL A 253 -6.18 11.75 -11.91
CA VAL A 253 -5.98 11.17 -10.58
C VAL A 253 -5.84 12.30 -9.56
N VAL A 254 -6.68 12.30 -8.53
CA VAL A 254 -6.64 13.26 -7.43
C VAL A 254 -6.08 12.59 -6.17
N LEU A 255 -5.00 13.15 -5.65
CA LEU A 255 -4.41 12.75 -4.38
C LEU A 255 -5.31 13.23 -3.22
N ILE A 256 -5.92 12.30 -2.49
CA ILE A 256 -6.74 12.62 -1.32
C ILE A 256 -5.84 12.78 -0.09
N HIS A 257 -5.01 11.77 0.16
CA HIS A 257 -4.21 11.68 1.38
C HIS A 257 -2.99 10.79 1.16
N TYR A 258 -1.86 11.13 1.76
CA TYR A 258 -0.70 10.25 1.87
C TYR A 258 -0.26 10.18 3.34
N SER A 259 0.28 9.03 3.75
CA SER A 259 0.78 8.83 5.11
C SER A 259 2.20 8.30 5.07
N ASP A 260 3.04 8.87 5.93
CA ASP A 260 4.42 8.49 6.23
C ASP A 260 4.61 8.21 7.74
N GLN A 261 3.51 8.00 8.46
CA GLN A 261 3.48 7.95 9.93
C GLN A 261 3.31 6.55 10.50
N TYR A 262 3.14 5.53 9.66
CA TYR A 262 2.97 4.14 10.09
C TYR A 262 4.31 3.39 10.17
N THR A 263 5.36 3.82 9.45
CA THR A 263 6.73 3.30 9.59
C THR A 263 7.77 4.41 9.73
N SER A 264 8.94 4.09 10.27
CA SER A 264 10.05 5.05 10.45
C SER A 264 10.95 5.19 9.21
N CYS A 265 10.51 4.73 8.05
CA CYS A 265 11.28 4.77 6.80
C CYS A 265 10.98 6.05 6.01
N ALA A 266 11.92 6.49 5.17
CA ALA A 266 11.80 7.73 4.39
C ALA A 266 10.80 7.67 3.22
N GLY A 267 9.96 6.64 3.16
CA GLY A 267 8.97 6.43 2.10
C GLY A 267 7.54 6.50 2.63
N TYR A 268 6.57 6.66 1.74
CA TYR A 268 5.16 6.67 2.11
C TYR A 268 4.70 5.26 2.46
N ASP A 269 3.97 5.14 3.57
CA ASP A 269 3.33 3.89 3.97
C ASP A 269 2.07 3.61 3.14
N ALA A 270 1.34 4.68 2.80
CA ALA A 270 0.15 4.58 2.00
C ALA A 270 -0.16 5.88 1.25
N VAL A 271 -0.71 5.74 0.05
CA VAL A 271 -1.20 6.84 -0.77
C VAL A 271 -2.63 6.52 -1.20
N THR A 272 -3.57 7.38 -0.83
CA THR A 272 -4.99 7.28 -1.19
C THR A 272 -5.31 8.28 -2.29
N VAL A 273 -5.88 7.78 -3.37
CA VAL A 273 -6.28 8.56 -4.54
C VAL A 273 -7.72 8.26 -4.95
N THR A 274 -8.31 9.18 -5.71
CA THR A 274 -9.63 9.04 -6.36
C THR A 274 -9.52 9.49 -7.81
N LYS A 275 -10.43 8.99 -8.65
CA LYS A 275 -10.60 9.38 -10.05
C LYS A 275 -11.99 9.97 -10.26
#